data_AF-A0A924U5N3-F1
#
_entry.id   AF-A0A924U5N3-F1
#
_cell.length_a   1.000
_cell.length_b   1.000
_cell.length_c   1.000
_cell.angle_alpha   90.00
_cell.angle_beta   90.00
_cell.angle_gamma   90.00
#
_symmetry.space_group_name_H-M   'P 1'
#
loop_
_entity.id
_entity.type
_entity.pdbx_description
1 polymer ?
#
loop_
_entity_poly.entity_id
_entity_poly.type
_entity_poly.pdbx_seq_one_letter_code
_entity_poly.pdbx_strand_id
1 'polypeptide(L)'
;DDEAIIDELVAIRGIGRWTAEVFLIFHLVRPDVLPLDHLGLLKGISLNYFSGEPVSRAEAREVGDAWAPFRSVATWYIWRSLDPLPVDY
;
A
#
# COMPACT_ATOMS: atom_id res chain seq x y z
N ASP A 1 -15.96 8.89 2.09
CA ASP A 1 -14.62 8.90 2.68
C ASP A 1 -14.05 7.49 2.58
N ASP A 2 -12.76 7.34 2.34
CA ASP A 2 -12.15 6.03 2.08
C ASP A 2 -12.17 5.14 3.33
N GLU A 3 -11.98 5.71 4.52
CA GLU A 3 -12.09 4.97 5.79
C GLU A 3 -13.50 4.41 6.02
N ALA A 4 -14.55 5.16 5.69
CA ALA A 4 -15.92 4.66 5.83
C ALA A 4 -16.21 3.44 4.92
N ILE A 5 -15.63 3.42 3.72
CA ILE A 5 -15.75 2.28 2.80
C ILE A 5 -14.94 1.08 3.33
N ILE A 6 -13.75 1.34 3.88
CA ILE A 6 -12.94 0.29 4.53
C ILE A 6 -13.72 -0.34 5.68
N ASP A 7 -14.35 0.45 6.55
CA ASP A 7 -15.13 -0.05 7.69
C ASP A 7 -16.32 -0.90 7.24
N GLU A 8 -17.02 -0.50 6.16
CA GLU A 8 -18.12 -1.28 5.57
C GLU A 8 -17.62 -2.62 5.00
N LEU A 9 -16.50 -2.60 4.28
CA LEU A 9 -15.91 -3.81 3.71
C LEU A 9 -15.42 -4.77 4.79
N VAL A 10 -14.77 -4.26 5.85
CA VAL A 10 -14.24 -5.06 6.97
C VAL A 10 -15.36 -5.71 7.80
N ALA A 11 -16.58 -5.17 7.78
CA ALA A 11 -17.73 -5.82 8.43
C ALA A 11 -18.12 -7.16 7.78
N ILE A 12 -17.69 -7.43 6.53
CA ILE A 12 -17.94 -8.69 5.83
C ILE A 12 -16.97 -9.76 6.35
N ARG A 13 -17.51 -10.87 6.86
CA ARG A 13 -16.72 -11.99 7.36
C ARG A 13 -15.72 -12.46 6.30
N GLY A 14 -14.43 -12.40 6.63
CA GLY A 14 -13.33 -12.82 5.77
C GLY A 14 -12.59 -11.66 5.07
N ILE A 15 -13.07 -10.42 5.20
CA ILE A 15 -12.38 -9.24 4.67
C ILE A 15 -11.66 -8.52 5.82
N GLY A 16 -10.32 -8.42 5.71
CA GLY A 16 -9.50 -7.59 6.60
C GLY A 16 -9.19 -6.23 5.98
N ARG A 17 -8.63 -5.29 6.77
CA ARG A 17 -8.26 -3.94 6.32
C ARG A 17 -7.40 -3.96 5.06
N TRP A 18 -6.36 -4.81 5.02
CA TRP A 18 -5.53 -4.96 3.83
C TRP A 18 -6.33 -5.31 2.58
N THR A 19 -7.25 -6.27 2.67
CA THR A 19 -8.11 -6.67 1.54
C THR A 19 -9.01 -5.52 1.09
N ALA A 20 -9.58 -4.77 2.04
CA ALA A 20 -10.37 -3.59 1.75
C ALA A 20 -9.54 -2.51 1.04
N GLU A 21 -8.34 -2.19 1.51
CA GLU A 21 -7.45 -1.20 0.90
C GLU A 21 -7.02 -1.61 -0.52
N VAL A 22 -6.70 -2.89 -0.74
CA VAL A 22 -6.41 -3.44 -2.09
C VAL A 22 -7.63 -3.32 -3.00
N PHE A 23 -8.84 -3.56 -2.48
CA PHE A 23 -10.09 -3.35 -3.22
C PHE A 23 -10.28 -1.88 -3.61
N LEU A 24 -10.00 -0.94 -2.69
CA LEU A 24 -10.05 0.49 -3.00
C LEU A 24 -9.07 0.86 -4.13
N ILE A 25 -7.84 0.33 -4.12
CA ILE A 25 -6.82 0.59 -5.14
C ILE A 25 -7.23 0.06 -6.51
N PHE A 26 -7.58 -1.23 -6.61
CA PHE A 26 -7.75 -1.89 -7.91
C PHE A 26 -9.17 -1.89 -8.45
N HIS A 27 -10.18 -1.91 -7.57
CA HIS A 27 -11.58 -1.97 -8.00
C HIS A 27 -12.26 -0.60 -8.00
N LEU A 28 -12.01 0.22 -6.98
CA LEU A 28 -12.56 1.57 -6.89
C LEU A 28 -11.63 2.66 -7.43
N VAL A 29 -10.41 2.30 -7.84
CA VAL A 29 -9.42 3.20 -8.45
C VAL A 29 -9.16 4.43 -7.57
N ARG A 30 -9.14 4.24 -6.25
CA ARG A 30 -8.85 5.32 -5.30
C ARG A 30 -7.38 5.70 -5.40
N PRO A 31 -7.03 6.98 -5.64
CA PRO A 31 -5.65 7.39 -5.91
C PRO A 31 -4.77 7.51 -4.65
N ASP A 32 -5.37 7.65 -3.47
CA ASP A 32 -4.67 8.05 -2.24
C ASP A 32 -4.79 7.03 -1.10
N VAL A 33 -4.54 5.76 -1.38
CA VAL A 33 -4.58 4.67 -0.38
C VAL A 33 -3.17 4.18 -0.06
N LEU A 34 -2.88 3.97 1.22
CA LEU A 34 -1.58 3.50 1.72
C LEU A 34 -1.74 2.27 2.62
N PRO A 35 -1.59 1.05 2.08
CA PRO A 35 -1.84 -0.19 2.81
C PRO A 35 -0.66 -0.57 3.73
N LEU A 36 -0.50 0.18 4.83
CA LEU A 36 0.64 0.04 5.77
C LEU A 36 0.74 -1.31 6.48
N ASP A 37 -0.33 -2.12 6.47
CA ASP A 37 -0.33 -3.48 7.01
C ASP A 37 0.25 -4.52 6.02
N HIS A 38 0.61 -4.10 4.81
CA HIS A 38 1.18 -4.99 3.80
C HIS A 38 2.69 -5.15 3.97
N LEU A 39 3.13 -6.38 4.30
CA LEU A 39 4.56 -6.71 4.47
C LEU A 39 5.40 -6.43 3.22
N GLY A 40 4.84 -6.62 2.02
CA GLY A 40 5.53 -6.28 0.78
C GLY A 40 5.74 -4.78 0.61
N LEU A 41 4.84 -3.93 1.11
CA LEU A 41 5.01 -2.48 1.05
C LEU A 41 6.16 -2.06 1.98
N LEU A 42 6.15 -2.56 3.23
CA LEU A 42 7.23 -2.30 4.20
C LEU A 42 8.59 -2.79 3.68
N LYS A 43 8.64 -3.99 3.08
CA LYS A 43 9.86 -4.52 2.46
C LYS A 43 10.35 -3.65 1.32
N GLY A 44 9.45 -3.21 0.44
CA GLY A 44 9.83 -2.35 -0.67
C GLY A 44 10.30 -0.97 -0.21
N ILE A 45 9.66 -0.37 0.80
CA ILE A 45 10.14 0.87 1.42
C ILE A 45 11.53 0.68 2.03
N SER A 46 11.73 -0.40 2.79
CA SER A 46 13.03 -0.76 3.36
C SER A 46 14.14 -0.80 2.32
N LEU A 47 13.93 -1.52 1.21
CA LEU A 47 14.94 -1.65 0.16
C LEU A 47 15.21 -0.35 -0.59
N ASN A 48 14.18 0.44 -0.89
CA ASN A 48 14.32 1.62 -1.75
C ASN A 48 14.70 2.90 -0.98
N TYR A 49 14.37 3.01 0.32
CA TYR A 49 14.57 4.24 1.11
C TYR A 49 15.48 4.05 2.33
N PHE A 50 15.68 2.81 2.80
CA PHE A 50 16.43 2.52 4.02
C PHE A 50 17.55 1.50 3.81
N SER A 51 18.01 1.30 2.57
CA SER A 51 19.11 0.39 2.23
C SER A 51 18.92 -1.07 2.70
N GLY A 52 17.67 -1.50 2.87
CA GLY A 52 17.32 -2.84 3.34
C GLY A 52 17.23 -3.00 4.86
N GLU A 53 17.43 -1.93 5.64
CA GLU A 53 17.24 -1.96 7.09
C GLU A 53 15.75 -2.10 7.46
N PRO A 54 15.43 -2.71 8.61
CA PRO A 54 14.06 -2.81 9.09
C PRO A 54 13.38 -1.44 9.19
N VAL A 55 12.14 -1.36 8.69
CA VAL A 55 11.34 -0.12 8.70
C VAL A 55 10.12 -0.31 9.60
N SER A 56 9.92 0.61 10.53
CA SER A 56 8.73 0.68 11.37
C SER A 56 7.53 1.21 10.59
N ARG A 57 6.33 0.95 11.10
CA ARG A 57 5.09 1.47 10.50
C ARG A 57 5.05 3.02 10.49
N ALA A 58 5.67 3.66 11.48
CA ALA A 58 5.74 5.11 11.56
C ALA A 58 6.64 5.68 10.45
N GLU A 59 7.84 5.14 10.29
CA GLU A 59 8.77 5.54 9.21
C GLU A 59 8.16 5.29 7.82
N ALA A 60 7.50 4.14 7.62
CA ALA A 60 6.79 3.86 6.37
C ALA A 60 5.65 4.86 6.10
N ARG A 61 4.97 5.34 7.15
CA ARG A 61 3.94 6.37 7.02
C ARG A 61 4.54 7.70 6.60
N GLU A 62 5.66 8.13 7.18
CA GLU A 62 6.34 9.36 6.81
C GLU A 62 6.76 9.36 5.33
N VAL A 63 7.31 8.24 4.84
CA VAL A 63 7.60 8.08 3.41
C VAL A 63 6.31 8.15 2.59
N GLY A 64 5.25 7.47 3.03
CA GLY A 64 3.95 7.47 2.35
C GLY A 64 3.26 8.84 2.32
N ASP A 65 3.49 9.70 3.31
CA ASP A 65 2.91 11.05 3.34
C ASP A 65 3.49 11.95 2.23
N ALA A 66 4.75 11.74 1.84
CA ALA A 66 5.36 12.41 0.70
C ALA A 66 4.76 12.00 -0.66
N TRP A 67 4.00 10.90 -0.72
CA TRP A 67 3.36 10.42 -1.94
C TRP A 67 1.95 10.97 -2.16
N ALA A 68 1.40 11.70 -1.19
CA ALA A 68 0.08 12.31 -1.34
C ALA A 68 0.06 13.29 -2.53
N PRO A 69 -1.05 13.36 -3.32
CA PRO A 69 -2.31 12.64 -3.17
C PRO A 69 -2.38 11.33 -3.99
N PHE A 70 -1.24 10.74 -4.35
CA PHE A 70 -1.14 9.58 -5.24
C PHE A 70 -0.49 8.37 -4.56
N ARG A 71 -0.79 8.14 -3.27
CA ARG A 71 -0.23 7.04 -2.48
C ARG A 71 -0.49 5.66 -3.10
N SER A 72 -1.60 5.46 -3.80
CA SER A 72 -1.90 4.20 -4.49
C SER A 72 -0.94 3.94 -5.65
N VAL A 73 -0.57 4.99 -6.39
CA VAL A 73 0.38 4.91 -7.51
C VAL A 73 1.78 4.59 -6.99
N ALA A 74 2.23 5.29 -5.96
CA ALA A 74 3.51 5.03 -5.34
C ALA A 74 3.58 3.62 -4.74
N THR A 75 2.54 3.19 -4.02
CA THR A 75 2.40 1.81 -3.51
C THR A 75 2.56 0.79 -4.62
N TRP A 76 1.92 1.01 -5.78
CA TRP A 76 2.05 0.14 -6.93
C TRP A 76 3.50 0.05 -7.43
N TYR A 77 4.20 1.18 -7.59
CA TYR A 77 5.61 1.18 -7.98
C TYR A 77 6.51 0.47 -6.97
N ILE A 78 6.24 0.60 -5.68
CA ILE A 78 6.97 -0.12 -4.63
C ILE A 78 6.77 -1.63 -4.77
N TRP A 79 5.55 -2.11 -5.04
CA TRP A 79 5.33 -3.53 -5.32
C TRP A 79 6.07 -3.98 -6.57
N ARG A 80 6.02 -3.18 -7.66
CA ARG A 80 6.77 -3.47 -8.90
C ARG A 80 8.28 -3.56 -8.68
N SER A 81 8.84 -2.77 -7.75
CA SER A 81 10.27 -2.80 -7.42
C SER A 81 10.73 -4.13 -6.80
N LEU A 82 9.79 -4.92 -6.26
CA LEU A 82 10.08 -6.23 -5.66
C LEU A 82 9.95 -7.38 -6.65
N ASP A 83 9.35 -7.16 -7.82
CA ASP A 83 9.13 -8.22 -8.79
C ASP A 83 10.45 -8.61 -9.46
N PRO A 84 10.78 -9.91 -9.51
CA PRO A 84 12.05 -10.38 -10.06
C PRO A 84 12.13 -10.24 -11.59
N LEU A 85 10.99 -10.03 -12.24
CA LEU A 85 10.86 -9.94 -13.69
C LEU A 85 10.05 -8.71 -14.08
N PRO A 86 10.41 -8.03 -15.20
CA PRO A 86 9.55 -7.04 -15.81
C PRO A 86 8.18 -7.65 -16.12
N VAL A 87 7.10 -6.90 -15.87
CA VAL A 87 5.76 -7.30 -16.34
C VAL A 87 5.54 -6.68 -17.71
N ASP A 88 5.25 -7.55 -18.66
CA ASP A 88 4.77 -7.19 -19.98
C ASP A 88 3.26 -6.88 -19.87
N TYR A 89 2.84 -5.70 -20.35
CA TYR A 89 1.45 -5.25 -20.38
C TYR A 89 0.87 -5.41 -21.79
#